data_AF-A0A7C6LI62-F1
#
_entry.id   AF-A0A7C6LI62-F1
#
_cell.length_a   1.000
_cell.length_b   1.000
_cell.length_c   1.000
_cell.angle_alpha   90.00
_cell.angle_beta   90.00
_cell.angle_gamma   90.00
#
_symmetry.space_group_name_H-M   'P 1'
#
loop_
_entity.id
_entity.type
_entity.pdbx_description
1 polymer ?
#
loop_
_entity_poly.entity_id
_entity_poly.type
_entity_poly.pdbx_seq_one_letter_code
_entity_poly.pdbx_strand_id
1 'polypeptide(L)'
;MTATTASLLRVKADFKMPSYQYSPVPFYWWTGEALTKKRLSWQLNLLSSKGIMNTIISYNHTAEGDTDRGDPQLFSPEWWELFRWVVAECKAQGMHIGFQDYTIVNRTLQSIAAEIPDMQGGSLVRIEKRLAGPNVVHMSPANNTTFLAAYAYQMAHNRIIPDSRLSQKPWNFSDAVSRSFALIYFCFHLINR
;
A
#
# COMPACT_ATOMS: atom_id res chain seq x y z
N MET A 1 -16.61 -31.84 -12.35
CA MET A 1 -17.83 -31.66 -11.54
C MET A 1 -18.88 -31.02 -12.42
N THR A 2 -19.99 -31.72 -12.71
CA THR A 2 -21.11 -31.18 -13.48
C THR A 2 -22.12 -30.53 -12.52
N ALA A 3 -22.52 -29.28 -12.81
CA ALA A 3 -23.55 -28.59 -12.05
C ALA A 3 -24.90 -29.32 -12.20
N THR A 4 -25.62 -29.51 -11.10
CA THR A 4 -26.94 -30.13 -11.11
C THR A 4 -28.00 -29.13 -11.58
N THR A 5 -29.11 -29.60 -12.17
CA THR A 5 -30.25 -28.75 -12.53
C THR A 5 -30.74 -27.88 -11.36
N ALA A 6 -30.72 -28.43 -10.13
CA ALA A 6 -31.06 -27.69 -8.91
C ALA A 6 -30.10 -26.51 -8.64
N SER A 7 -28.79 -26.71 -8.81
CA SER A 7 -27.79 -25.63 -8.66
C SER A 7 -27.97 -24.54 -9.71
N LEU A 8 -28.28 -24.89 -10.96
CA LEU A 8 -28.54 -23.92 -12.03
C LEU A 8 -29.80 -23.09 -11.78
N LEU A 9 -30.87 -23.72 -11.28
CA LEU A 9 -32.11 -23.02 -10.91
C LEU A 9 -31.87 -22.03 -9.77
N ARG A 10 -31.07 -22.40 -8.77
CA ARG A 10 -30.69 -21.51 -7.67
C ARG A 10 -29.89 -20.31 -8.16
N VAL A 11 -28.83 -20.54 -8.94
CA VAL A 11 -28.00 -19.44 -9.50
C VAL A 11 -28.86 -18.50 -10.35
N LYS A 12 -29.80 -19.03 -11.15
CA LYS A 12 -30.72 -18.21 -11.93
C LYS A 12 -31.64 -17.36 -11.06
N ALA A 13 -32.12 -17.89 -9.94
CA ALA A 13 -32.95 -17.14 -8.99
C ALA A 13 -32.13 -16.04 -8.31
N ASP A 14 -30.95 -16.37 -7.80
CA ASP A 14 -30.05 -15.43 -7.12
C ASP A 14 -29.55 -14.33 -8.10
N PHE A 15 -29.37 -14.64 -9.37
CA PHE A 15 -29.01 -13.65 -10.40
C PHE A 15 -30.14 -12.67 -10.69
N LYS A 16 -31.40 -13.13 -10.69
CA LYS A 16 -32.57 -12.26 -10.88
C LYS A 16 -32.85 -11.38 -9.68
N MET A 17 -32.53 -11.86 -8.48
CA MET A 17 -32.80 -11.19 -7.22
C MET A 17 -31.58 -11.28 -6.30
N PRO A 18 -30.49 -10.56 -6.64
CA PRO A 18 -29.24 -10.65 -5.90
C PRO A 18 -29.41 -10.14 -4.48
N SER A 19 -28.72 -10.78 -3.54
CA SER A 19 -28.57 -10.26 -2.19
C SER A 19 -27.92 -8.86 -2.22
N TYR A 20 -28.35 -7.98 -1.33
CA TYR A 20 -27.77 -6.63 -1.17
C TYR A 20 -26.26 -6.63 -0.88
N GLN A 21 -25.72 -7.76 -0.41
CA GLN A 21 -24.27 -7.94 -0.23
C GLN A 21 -23.49 -7.79 -1.55
N TYR A 22 -24.14 -7.99 -2.70
CA TYR A 22 -23.56 -7.78 -4.03
C TYR A 22 -23.79 -6.37 -4.58
N SER A 23 -24.38 -5.45 -3.80
CA SER A 23 -24.56 -4.07 -4.25
C SER A 23 -23.20 -3.36 -4.39
N PRO A 24 -23.07 -2.37 -5.30
CA PRO A 24 -21.84 -1.61 -5.48
C PRO A 24 -21.34 -0.96 -4.18
N VAL A 25 -20.03 -0.71 -4.10
CA VAL A 25 -19.40 -0.01 -2.96
C VAL A 25 -18.76 1.30 -3.47
N PRO A 26 -19.54 2.35 -3.73
CA PRO A 26 -18.99 3.63 -4.15
C PRO A 26 -18.16 4.29 -3.04
N PHE A 27 -17.19 5.09 -3.46
CA PHE A 27 -16.53 6.04 -2.57
C PHE A 27 -17.51 7.15 -2.17
N TYR A 28 -17.61 7.39 -0.88
CA TYR A 28 -18.44 8.41 -0.28
C TYR A 28 -17.56 9.51 0.31
N TRP A 29 -17.28 10.49 -0.54
CA TRP A 29 -16.36 11.58 -0.22
C TRP A 29 -16.98 12.53 0.81
N TRP A 30 -16.34 12.63 1.98
CA TRP A 30 -16.74 13.50 3.09
C TRP A 30 -15.96 14.83 3.08
N THR A 31 -15.89 15.43 1.90
CA THR A 31 -15.06 16.62 1.63
C THR A 31 -15.82 17.69 0.85
N GLY A 32 -15.25 18.90 0.78
CA GLY A 32 -15.79 20.04 0.04
C GLY A 32 -16.76 20.93 0.83
N GLU A 33 -17.84 20.39 1.39
CA GLU A 33 -18.85 21.15 2.13
C GLU A 33 -19.15 20.53 3.49
N ALA A 34 -19.55 21.37 4.46
CA ALA A 34 -19.98 20.96 5.79
C ALA A 34 -21.01 19.81 5.75
N LEU A 35 -20.73 18.79 6.55
CA LEU A 35 -21.60 17.64 6.70
C LEU A 35 -22.62 17.90 7.80
N THR A 36 -23.88 17.69 7.46
CA THR A 36 -24.99 17.76 8.41
C THR A 36 -25.76 16.45 8.39
N LYS A 37 -26.34 16.08 9.53
CA LYS A 37 -27.21 14.89 9.63
C LYS A 37 -28.31 14.90 8.57
N LYS A 38 -28.91 16.07 8.31
CA LYS A 38 -29.95 16.24 7.27
C LYS A 38 -29.42 15.88 5.87
N ARG A 39 -28.24 16.39 5.49
CA ARG A 39 -27.62 16.12 4.18
C ARG A 39 -27.25 14.64 4.03
N LEU A 40 -26.62 14.08 5.05
CA LEU A 40 -26.20 12.67 5.06
C LEU A 40 -27.43 11.74 5.02
N SER A 41 -28.48 12.03 5.79
CA SER A 41 -29.73 11.25 5.73
C SER A 41 -30.34 11.25 4.33
N TRP A 42 -30.39 12.42 3.67
CA TRP A 42 -30.84 12.52 2.28
C TRP A 42 -29.97 11.69 1.32
N GLN A 43 -28.64 11.74 1.46
CA GLN A 43 -27.72 10.96 0.63
C GLN A 43 -27.89 9.45 0.84
N LEU A 44 -27.99 8.97 2.09
CA LEU A 44 -28.22 7.56 2.41
C LEU A 44 -29.55 7.07 1.83
N ASN A 45 -30.62 7.86 1.99
CA ASN A 45 -31.94 7.54 1.42
C ASN A 45 -31.90 7.49 -0.10
N LEU A 46 -31.15 8.39 -0.74
CA LEU A 46 -30.98 8.38 -2.19
C LEU A 46 -30.25 7.10 -2.64
N LEU A 47 -29.15 6.73 -1.98
CA LEU A 47 -28.40 5.50 -2.28
C LEU A 47 -29.27 4.25 -2.12
N SER A 48 -29.94 4.11 -0.98
CA SER A 48 -30.79 2.95 -0.70
C SER A 48 -31.98 2.85 -1.68
N SER A 49 -32.60 3.98 -2.04
CA SER A 49 -33.67 4.02 -3.06
C SER A 49 -33.22 3.56 -4.46
N LYS A 50 -31.90 3.59 -4.73
CA LYS A 50 -31.29 3.11 -5.97
C LYS A 50 -30.68 1.72 -5.84
N GLY A 51 -30.89 1.04 -4.73
CA GLY A 51 -30.36 -0.30 -4.46
C GLY A 51 -28.87 -0.34 -4.14
N ILE A 52 -28.25 0.81 -3.82
CA ILE A 52 -26.87 0.89 -3.36
C ILE A 52 -26.89 0.78 -1.84
N MET A 53 -26.54 -0.40 -1.34
CA MET A 53 -26.64 -0.75 0.08
C MET A 53 -25.29 -0.82 0.77
N ASN A 54 -24.19 -0.70 0.03
CA ASN A 54 -22.85 -0.66 0.57
C ASN A 54 -22.21 0.67 0.18
N THR A 55 -21.36 1.24 1.03
CA THR A 55 -20.56 2.43 0.70
C THR A 55 -19.31 2.47 1.58
N ILE A 56 -18.31 3.27 1.20
CA ILE A 56 -17.12 3.48 2.04
C ILE A 56 -16.83 4.97 2.17
N ILE A 57 -16.66 5.45 3.40
CA ILE A 57 -16.30 6.85 3.67
C ILE A 57 -14.86 7.07 3.19
N SER A 58 -14.66 8.11 2.38
CA SER A 58 -13.40 8.41 1.71
C SER A 58 -13.06 9.89 1.84
N TYR A 59 -11.76 10.20 1.81
CA TYR A 59 -11.22 11.57 1.79
C TYR A 59 -10.26 11.71 0.63
N ASN A 60 -10.27 12.84 -0.07
CA ASN A 60 -9.30 13.11 -1.13
C ASN A 60 -7.96 13.60 -0.55
N HIS A 61 -6.91 13.51 -1.37
CA HIS A 61 -5.67 14.23 -1.10
C HIS A 61 -5.84 15.72 -1.43
N THR A 62 -5.12 16.57 -0.69
CA THR A 62 -4.87 17.96 -1.08
C THR A 62 -3.80 18.01 -2.17
N ALA A 63 -3.57 19.19 -2.76
CA ALA A 63 -2.52 19.36 -3.78
C ALA A 63 -1.11 19.07 -3.24
N GLU A 64 -0.92 19.23 -1.94
CA GLU A 64 0.33 18.96 -1.20
C GLU A 64 0.49 17.47 -0.84
N GLY A 65 -0.48 16.62 -1.21
CA GLY A 65 -0.49 15.19 -0.90
C GLY A 65 -1.00 14.85 0.51
N ASP A 66 -1.46 15.84 1.28
CA ASP A 66 -2.02 15.63 2.62
C ASP A 66 -3.49 15.15 2.51
N THR A 67 -4.12 14.76 3.61
CA THR A 67 -5.57 14.43 3.61
C THR A 67 -6.41 15.69 3.74
N ASP A 68 -7.39 15.89 2.86
CA ASP A 68 -8.46 16.88 3.07
C ASP A 68 -9.21 16.52 4.35
N ARG A 69 -9.26 17.46 5.29
CA ARG A 69 -9.78 17.18 6.63
C ARG A 69 -11.30 17.22 6.72
N GLY A 70 -11.99 17.73 5.69
CA GLY A 70 -13.44 17.88 5.70
C GLY A 70 -13.97 18.81 6.82
N ASP A 71 -15.30 18.84 6.94
CA ASP A 71 -16.03 19.58 7.97
C ASP A 71 -17.25 18.75 8.42
N PRO A 72 -17.29 18.21 9.66
CA PRO A 72 -16.34 18.44 10.75
C PRO A 72 -14.96 17.86 10.47
N GLN A 73 -13.94 18.44 11.11
CA GLN A 73 -12.55 18.03 10.92
C GLN A 73 -12.36 16.54 11.25
N LEU A 74 -11.75 15.80 10.33
CA LEU A 74 -11.46 14.38 10.46
C LEU A 74 -10.84 14.04 11.84
N PHE A 75 -11.45 13.07 12.51
CA PHE A 75 -11.12 12.60 13.86
C PHE A 75 -11.34 13.59 15.02
N SER A 76 -11.97 14.74 14.79
CA SER A 76 -12.44 15.58 15.88
C SER A 76 -13.56 14.89 16.68
N PRO A 77 -13.88 15.34 17.91
CA PRO A 77 -15.02 14.85 18.67
C PRO A 77 -16.34 14.90 17.87
N GLU A 78 -16.59 16.00 17.16
CA GLU A 78 -17.77 16.23 16.33
C GLU A 78 -17.83 15.27 15.15
N TRP A 79 -16.67 14.99 14.55
CA TRP A 79 -16.55 13.98 13.50
C TRP A 79 -16.92 12.59 14.01
N TRP A 80 -16.42 12.20 15.18
CA TRP A 80 -16.75 10.91 15.78
C TRP A 80 -18.22 10.79 16.16
N GLU A 81 -18.86 11.89 16.61
CA GLU A 81 -20.31 11.92 16.81
C GLU A 81 -21.09 11.71 15.51
N LEU A 82 -20.68 12.40 14.45
CA LEU A 82 -21.29 12.27 13.13
C LEU A 82 -21.10 10.87 12.56
N PHE A 83 -19.90 10.31 12.65
CA PHE A 83 -19.56 8.95 12.21
C PHE A 83 -20.42 7.91 12.91
N ARG A 84 -20.51 7.95 14.26
CA ARG A 84 -21.37 7.04 15.03
C ARG A 84 -22.84 7.15 14.60
N TRP A 85 -23.32 8.37 14.38
CA TRP A 85 -24.67 8.60 13.91
C TRP A 85 -24.91 7.99 12.53
N VAL A 86 -24.00 8.19 11.56
CA VAL A 86 -24.11 7.58 10.21
C VAL A 86 -24.09 6.06 10.26
N VAL A 87 -23.22 5.47 11.07
CA VAL A 87 -23.18 4.01 11.26
C VAL A 87 -24.52 3.48 11.78
N ALA A 88 -25.14 4.20 12.73
CA ALA A 88 -26.45 3.84 13.25
C ALA A 88 -27.56 3.96 12.18
N GLU A 89 -27.55 5.03 11.38
CA GLU A 89 -28.50 5.21 10.28
C GLU A 89 -28.36 4.13 9.21
N CYS A 90 -27.13 3.80 8.81
CA CYS A 90 -26.87 2.73 7.85
C CYS A 90 -27.41 1.40 8.39
N LYS A 91 -27.14 1.09 9.66
CA LYS A 91 -27.67 -0.12 10.33
C LYS A 91 -29.20 -0.14 10.32
N ALA A 92 -29.86 0.98 10.61
CA ALA A 92 -31.32 1.07 10.60
C ALA A 92 -31.93 0.83 9.21
N GLN A 93 -31.22 1.21 8.14
CA GLN A 93 -31.62 1.00 6.75
C GLN A 93 -31.16 -0.35 6.17
N GLY A 94 -30.42 -1.17 6.93
CA GLY A 94 -29.81 -2.41 6.43
C GLY A 94 -28.67 -2.18 5.44
N MET A 95 -28.06 -1.00 5.46
CA MET A 95 -26.87 -0.65 4.68
C MET A 95 -25.59 -1.02 5.43
N HIS A 96 -24.53 -1.29 4.67
CA HIS A 96 -23.17 -1.43 5.18
C HIS A 96 -22.34 -0.19 4.84
N ILE A 97 -21.53 0.24 5.80
CA ILE A 97 -20.61 1.35 5.62
C ILE A 97 -19.20 0.95 6.08
N GLY A 98 -18.21 1.21 5.23
CA GLY A 98 -16.80 1.10 5.56
C GLY A 98 -16.16 2.47 5.79
N PHE A 99 -14.91 2.45 6.23
CA PHE A 99 -14.04 3.62 6.32
C PHE A 99 -12.72 3.34 5.61
N GLN A 100 -12.30 4.24 4.75
CA GLN A 100 -11.09 4.11 3.97
C GLN A 100 -9.95 4.90 4.61
N ASP A 101 -8.79 4.27 4.75
CA ASP A 101 -7.65 4.81 5.51
C ASP A 101 -6.46 5.25 4.64
N TYR A 102 -6.41 4.93 3.34
CA TYR A 102 -5.21 5.14 2.51
C TYR A 102 -4.68 6.58 2.47
N THR A 103 -5.55 7.59 2.59
CA THR A 103 -5.12 8.99 2.60
C THR A 103 -4.46 9.39 3.93
N ILE A 104 -4.81 8.70 5.00
CA ILE A 104 -4.45 9.00 6.39
C ILE A 104 -3.21 8.20 6.82
N VAL A 105 -3.07 6.98 6.28
CA VAL A 105 -2.04 6.00 6.64
C VAL A 105 -0.63 6.59 6.58
N ASN A 106 -0.29 7.41 5.58
CA ASN A 106 1.07 7.93 5.46
C ASN A 106 1.53 8.73 6.69
N ARG A 107 0.68 9.64 7.21
CA ARG A 107 1.04 10.42 8.41
C ARG A 107 1.10 9.53 9.65
N THR A 108 0.18 8.57 9.78
CA THR A 108 0.20 7.62 10.88
C THR A 108 1.46 6.74 10.84
N LEU A 109 1.88 6.27 9.67
CA LEU A 109 3.13 5.51 9.52
C LEU A 109 4.35 6.36 9.84
N GLN A 110 4.36 7.64 9.44
CA GLN A 110 5.43 8.57 9.80
C GLN A 110 5.50 8.85 11.30
N SER A 111 4.36 9.03 11.99
CA SER A 111 4.35 9.23 13.44
C SER A 111 4.79 7.97 14.19
N ILE A 112 4.33 6.79 13.75
CA ILE A 112 4.78 5.51 14.29
C ILE A 112 6.29 5.38 14.13
N ALA A 113 6.85 5.75 12.99
CA ALA A 113 8.29 5.68 12.76
C ALA A 113 9.11 6.63 13.65
N ALA A 114 8.55 7.78 14.04
CA ALA A 114 9.18 8.69 15.00
C ALA A 114 9.25 8.11 16.42
N GLU A 115 8.23 7.34 16.82
CA GLU A 115 8.16 6.68 18.14
C GLU A 115 8.88 5.32 18.16
N ILE A 116 8.87 4.62 17.04
CA ILE A 116 9.43 3.28 16.85
C ILE A 116 10.39 3.34 15.64
N PRO A 117 11.66 3.72 15.85
CA PRO A 117 12.63 3.94 14.77
C PRO A 117 12.87 2.73 13.85
N ASP A 118 12.53 1.52 14.30
CA ASP A 118 12.63 0.28 13.52
C ASP A 118 11.49 0.12 12.50
N MET A 119 10.39 0.87 12.65
CA MET A 119 9.29 0.94 11.69
C MET A 119 9.50 2.05 10.63
N GLN A 120 10.62 2.77 10.69
CA GLN A 120 10.97 3.77 9.68
C GLN A 120 11.17 3.10 8.31
N GLY A 121 10.30 3.46 7.38
CA GLY A 121 10.46 3.09 5.98
C GLY A 121 11.79 3.60 5.42
N GLY A 122 12.32 2.88 4.45
CA GLY A 122 13.57 3.21 3.79
C GLY A 122 13.52 2.87 2.31
N SER A 123 14.57 3.24 1.59
CA SER A 123 14.73 2.97 0.17
C SER A 123 15.79 1.89 -0.03
N LEU A 124 15.52 0.95 -0.94
CA LEU A 124 16.55 0.04 -1.41
C LEU A 124 17.48 0.80 -2.37
N VAL A 125 18.73 0.96 -1.96
CA VAL A 125 19.78 1.59 -2.75
C VAL A 125 20.68 0.52 -3.35
N ARG A 126 20.99 0.69 -4.63
CA ARG A 126 21.93 -0.16 -5.37
C ARG A 126 23.23 0.59 -5.61
N ILE A 127 24.37 0.01 -5.22
CA ILE A 127 25.69 0.50 -5.61
C ILE A 127 26.35 -0.58 -6.48
N GLU A 128 26.90 -0.18 -7.63
CA GLU A 128 27.51 -1.10 -8.59
C GLU A 128 28.95 -0.69 -8.87
N LYS A 129 29.88 -1.66 -8.86
CA LYS A 129 31.26 -1.46 -9.31
C LYS A 129 31.69 -2.56 -10.28
N ARG A 130 32.39 -2.19 -11.35
CA ARG A 130 32.96 -3.11 -12.34
C ARG A 130 34.44 -3.36 -12.04
N LEU A 131 34.87 -4.61 -12.13
CA LEU A 131 36.21 -5.06 -11.76
C LEU A 131 36.76 -6.02 -12.83
N ALA A 132 38.07 -6.07 -13.00
CA ALA A 132 38.76 -7.02 -13.86
C ALA A 132 40.07 -7.49 -13.21
N GLY A 133 40.31 -8.80 -13.17
CA GLY A 133 41.48 -9.35 -12.48
C GLY A 133 41.26 -9.58 -10.98
N PRO A 134 42.23 -10.19 -10.28
CA PRO A 134 42.19 -10.33 -8.82
C PRO A 134 42.26 -8.94 -8.18
N ASN A 135 41.15 -8.49 -7.58
CA ASN A 135 41.06 -7.22 -6.88
C ASN A 135 40.36 -7.41 -5.55
N VAL A 136 40.85 -6.70 -4.54
CA VAL A 136 40.10 -6.48 -3.30
C VAL A 136 39.36 -5.16 -3.44
N VAL A 137 38.05 -5.19 -3.17
CA VAL A 137 37.24 -3.97 -3.15
C VAL A 137 36.71 -3.74 -1.76
N HIS A 138 37.10 -2.60 -1.19
CA HIS A 138 36.46 -2.05 -0.02
C HIS A 138 35.33 -1.15 -0.49
N MET A 139 34.10 -1.50 -0.12
CA MET A 139 32.94 -0.63 -0.26
C MET A 139 32.28 -0.48 1.08
N SER A 140 32.08 0.76 1.47
CA SER A 140 31.33 1.12 2.65
C SER A 140 29.93 1.57 2.23
N PRO A 141 28.88 1.14 2.95
CA PRO A 141 27.57 1.75 2.79
C PRO A 141 27.66 3.27 3.04
N ALA A 142 26.81 4.08 2.38
CA ALA A 142 26.70 5.50 2.70
C ALA A 142 26.20 5.69 4.15
N ASN A 143 26.39 6.88 4.73
CA ASN A 143 25.85 7.19 6.06
C ASN A 143 24.34 6.88 6.12
N ASN A 144 23.86 6.37 7.26
CA ASN A 144 22.48 5.93 7.47
C ASN A 144 21.99 4.84 6.49
N THR A 145 22.86 3.92 6.10
CA THR A 145 22.45 2.73 5.35
C THR A 145 22.81 1.44 6.07
N THR A 146 21.87 0.49 6.07
CA THR A 146 22.09 -0.87 6.57
C THR A 146 22.54 -1.74 5.40
N PHE A 147 23.69 -2.42 5.55
CA PHE A 147 24.13 -3.41 4.56
C PHE A 147 23.17 -4.61 4.57
N LEU A 148 22.56 -4.91 3.43
CA LEU A 148 21.70 -6.09 3.29
C LEU A 148 22.47 -7.24 2.66
N ALA A 149 23.05 -7.00 1.49
CA ALA A 149 23.77 -8.03 0.74
C ALA A 149 24.73 -7.44 -0.29
N ALA A 150 25.71 -8.25 -0.68
CA ALA A 150 26.58 -8.00 -1.82
C ALA A 150 26.68 -9.26 -2.66
N TYR A 151 26.63 -9.10 -3.98
CA TYR A 151 26.70 -10.19 -4.94
C TYR A 151 27.67 -9.83 -6.05
N ALA A 152 28.51 -10.79 -6.45
CA ALA A 152 29.34 -10.68 -7.63
C ALA A 152 28.71 -11.47 -8.79
N TYR A 153 28.67 -10.86 -9.97
CA TYR A 153 28.24 -11.50 -11.20
C TYR A 153 29.37 -11.46 -12.22
N GLN A 154 29.52 -12.51 -13.02
CA GLN A 154 30.44 -12.50 -14.15
C GLN A 154 29.90 -11.57 -15.24
N MET A 155 30.83 -10.93 -15.96
CA MET A 155 30.51 -10.05 -17.08
C MET A 155 31.12 -10.58 -18.38
N ALA A 156 30.35 -10.48 -19.46
CA ALA A 156 30.83 -10.65 -20.83
C ALA A 156 30.26 -9.53 -21.70
N HIS A 157 31.09 -8.96 -22.58
CA HIS A 157 30.67 -7.87 -23.48
C HIS A 157 29.93 -6.73 -22.77
N ASN A 158 30.45 -6.31 -21.61
CA ASN A 158 29.90 -5.22 -20.79
C ASN A 158 28.50 -5.48 -20.19
N ARG A 159 28.01 -6.73 -20.23
CA ARG A 159 26.73 -7.18 -19.66
C ARG A 159 26.94 -8.20 -18.56
N ILE A 160 26.04 -8.21 -17.59
CA ILE A 160 25.96 -9.26 -16.57
C ILE A 160 25.52 -10.56 -17.25
N ILE A 161 26.21 -11.66 -16.94
CA ILE A 161 25.76 -13.00 -17.30
C ILE A 161 24.71 -13.41 -16.25
N PRO A 162 23.45 -13.64 -16.64
CA PRO A 162 22.43 -14.15 -15.72
C PRO A 162 22.90 -15.45 -15.05
N ASP A 163 22.45 -15.69 -13.82
CA ASP A 163 22.75 -16.90 -13.02
C ASP A 163 24.24 -17.12 -12.65
N SER A 164 25.14 -16.22 -13.03
CA SER A 164 26.56 -16.27 -12.65
C SER A 164 26.84 -15.75 -11.23
N ARG A 165 25.80 -15.64 -10.40
CA ARG A 165 25.88 -15.08 -9.05
C ARG A 165 26.83 -15.93 -8.21
N LEU A 166 27.89 -15.32 -7.73
CA LEU A 166 28.69 -15.88 -6.66
C LEU A 166 28.06 -15.47 -5.32
N SER A 167 28.12 -16.35 -4.33
CA SER A 167 27.47 -16.23 -3.02
C SER A 167 28.37 -16.79 -1.90
N GLN A 168 29.38 -16.06 -1.39
CA GLN A 168 30.08 -16.37 -0.13
C GLN A 168 31.08 -15.28 0.32
N LYS A 169 31.02 -14.86 1.59
CA LYS A 169 32.04 -14.04 2.27
C LYS A 169 33.03 -14.94 3.04
N PRO A 170 34.33 -14.58 3.15
CA PRO A 170 35.01 -13.50 2.44
C PRO A 170 35.30 -13.89 0.98
N TRP A 171 35.14 -12.93 0.06
CA TRP A 171 35.36 -13.13 -1.37
C TRP A 171 36.85 -13.08 -1.68
N ASN A 172 37.53 -14.22 -1.60
CA ASN A 172 38.91 -14.35 -2.09
C ASN A 172 38.89 -14.65 -3.58
N PHE A 173 39.16 -13.65 -4.42
CA PHE A 173 39.28 -13.79 -5.87
C PHE A 173 40.69 -14.29 -6.25
N SER A 174 41.14 -15.44 -5.73
CA SER A 174 42.48 -15.96 -6.01
C SER A 174 42.64 -16.59 -7.41
N ASP A 175 41.53 -16.91 -8.10
CA ASP A 175 41.56 -17.56 -9.43
C ASP A 175 41.11 -16.64 -10.59
N ALA A 176 41.06 -15.32 -10.39
CA ALA A 176 40.41 -14.38 -11.32
C ALA A 176 41.35 -13.71 -12.35
N VAL A 177 42.34 -14.40 -12.92
CA VAL A 177 43.35 -13.77 -13.80
C VAL A 177 42.80 -13.39 -15.20
N SER A 178 41.54 -13.70 -15.55
CA SER A 178 40.99 -13.34 -16.88
C SER A 178 39.51 -12.90 -16.93
N ARG A 179 38.83 -12.68 -15.80
CA ARG A 179 37.38 -12.43 -15.78
C ARG A 179 37.02 -11.03 -15.28
N SER A 180 36.03 -10.42 -15.92
CA SER A 180 35.37 -9.18 -15.47
C SER A 180 34.15 -9.50 -14.60
N PHE A 181 33.92 -8.71 -13.55
CA PHE A 181 32.81 -8.89 -12.61
C PHE A 181 32.06 -7.58 -12.35
N ALA A 182 30.74 -7.68 -12.18
CA ALA A 182 29.90 -6.62 -11.62
C ALA A 182 29.61 -6.96 -10.16
N LEU A 183 30.04 -6.09 -9.26
CA LEU A 183 29.76 -6.20 -7.84
C LEU A 183 28.57 -5.31 -7.53
N ILE A 184 27.44 -5.93 -7.17
CA ILE A 184 26.20 -5.24 -6.86
C ILE A 184 25.98 -5.31 -5.35
N TYR A 185 25.86 -4.13 -4.75
CA TYR A 185 25.56 -3.93 -3.35
C TYR A 185 24.13 -3.47 -3.20
N PHE A 186 23.42 -4.13 -2.30
CA PHE A 186 22.11 -3.70 -1.85
C PHE A 186 22.25 -3.16 -0.44
N CYS A 187 21.98 -1.87 -0.32
CA CYS A 187 21.95 -1.14 0.93
C CYS A 187 20.51 -0.69 1.18
N PHE A 188 20.04 -0.82 2.41
CA PHE A 188 18.79 -0.18 2.80
C PHE A 188 19.12 1.20 3.34
N HIS A 189 18.65 2.25 2.69
CA HIS A 189 18.80 3.62 3.17
C HIS A 189 17.61 4.00 4.01
N LEU A 190 17.86 4.37 5.27
CA LEU A 190 16.84 4.93 6.13
C LEU A 190 16.64 6.40 5.74
N ILE A 191 15.38 6.79 5.53
CA ILE A 191 15.05 8.18 5.26
C ILE A 191 15.26 8.96 6.56
N ASN A 192 16.21 9.90 6.57
CA ASN A 192 16.48 10.86 7.67
C ASN A 192 16.76 10.25 9.06
N ARG A 193 17.99 9.80 9.30
CA ARG A 193 18.53 9.67 10.67
C ARG A 193 19.54 10.77 10.98
#